data_AF-A0AAN8VFZ0-F1
#
_entry.id   AF-A0AAN8VFZ0-F1
#
_cell.length_a   1.000
_cell.length_b   1.000
_cell.length_c   1.000
_cell.angle_alpha   90.00
_cell.angle_beta   90.00
_cell.angle_gamma   90.00
#
_symmetry.space_group_name_H-M   'P 1'
#
loop_
_entity.id
_entity.type
_entity.pdbx_description
1 polymer ?
#
loop_
_entity_poly.entity_id
_entity_poly.type
_entity_poly.pdbx_seq_one_letter_code
_entity_poly.pdbx_strand_id
1 'polypeptide(L)'
;MYNKIDSSNALTLNQRYAYGSNNRISYPTDLYDRYWNTISSNELASVSNSASLVDVTQTRDEVPSAVMSNAVATFSTSYFFFVDTTSLSSTQEVPIYLNMYFTEVQDLNSSSDLRRFNVMVDNEVIDVINPVYQTALETTYANITASSKTQVVLAATSDSTLPPLIMEGLTSLQEGFPELKEWSGDPCIPAEYPWDWVNCTNETTPRITSL
;
A
#
# COMPACT_ATOMS: atom_id res chain seq x y z
N MET A 1 11.38 -1.48 4.21
CA MET A 1 10.01 -1.00 4.05
C MET A 1 10.04 0.44 3.54
N TYR A 2 9.22 0.80 2.55
CA TYR A 2 9.07 2.15 1.98
C TYR A 2 10.34 2.80 1.41
N ASN A 3 11.23 2.01 0.80
CA ASN A 3 12.56 2.45 0.36
C ASN A 3 12.59 3.28 -0.94
N LYS A 4 11.43 3.60 -1.52
CA LYS A 4 11.31 4.45 -2.71
C LYS A 4 11.27 5.94 -2.37
N ILE A 5 11.29 6.26 -1.08
CA ILE A 5 11.31 7.62 -0.54
C ILE A 5 12.74 7.95 -0.11
N ASP A 6 13.22 9.12 -0.49
CA ASP A 6 14.53 9.60 -0.04
C ASP A 6 14.51 10.04 1.43
N SER A 7 15.69 10.16 2.03
CA SER A 7 15.83 10.48 3.46
C SER A 7 15.36 11.87 3.86
N SER A 8 14.94 12.72 2.91
CA SER A 8 14.41 14.06 3.18
C SER A 8 12.90 14.16 3.20
N ASN A 9 12.23 13.03 3.01
CA ASN A 9 10.80 12.94 3.04
C ASN A 9 10.37 11.97 4.14
N ALA A 10 9.32 12.32 4.87
CA ALA A 10 8.60 11.38 5.72
C ALA A 10 7.29 10.97 5.06
N LEU A 11 6.79 9.82 5.50
CA LEU A 11 5.48 9.33 5.11
C LEU A 11 4.50 9.53 6.27
N THR A 12 3.45 10.31 6.03
CA THR A 12 2.28 10.36 6.90
C THR A 12 1.25 9.39 6.36
N LEU A 13 0.92 8.36 7.14
CA LEU A 13 -0.09 7.39 6.73
C LEU A 13 -1.44 8.09 6.59
N ASN A 14 -2.02 8.05 5.39
CA ASN A 14 -3.38 8.54 5.17
C ASN A 14 -4.39 7.40 5.37
N GLN A 15 -4.16 6.26 4.72
CA GLN A 15 -5.04 5.09 4.80
C GLN A 15 -4.33 3.81 4.37
N ARG A 16 -4.76 2.69 4.95
CA ARG A 16 -4.28 1.34 4.64
C ARG A 16 -5.43 0.37 4.75
N TYR A 17 -5.77 -0.31 3.66
CA TYR A 17 -6.92 -1.22 3.62
C TYR A 17 -6.52 -2.64 3.21
N ALA A 18 -7.01 -3.61 3.98
CA ALA A 18 -7.08 -5.00 3.58
C ALA A 18 -8.47 -5.25 2.97
N TYR A 19 -8.56 -5.20 1.65
CA TYR A 19 -9.81 -5.36 0.93
C TYR A 19 -10.34 -6.80 1.05
N GLY A 20 -11.66 -6.93 1.25
CA GLY A 20 -12.31 -8.24 1.39
C GLY A 20 -12.06 -8.95 2.72
N SER A 21 -11.26 -8.35 3.63
CA SER A 21 -11.13 -8.86 4.99
C SER A 21 -12.35 -8.48 5.83
N ASN A 22 -12.83 -9.43 6.65
CA ASN A 22 -13.90 -9.19 7.63
C ASN A 22 -13.39 -8.65 8.96
N ASN A 23 -12.09 -8.82 9.23
CA ASN A 23 -11.47 -8.40 10.47
C ASN A 23 -10.25 -7.54 10.17
N ARG A 24 -10.00 -6.59 11.07
CA ARG A 24 -8.75 -5.84 11.08
C ARG A 24 -7.57 -6.81 11.23
N ILE A 25 -6.49 -6.56 10.49
CA ILE A 25 -5.21 -7.26 10.63
C ILE A 25 -4.21 -6.32 11.32
N SER A 26 -3.49 -6.84 12.30
CA SER A 26 -2.44 -6.15 13.08
C SER A 26 -1.56 -7.21 13.76
N TYR A 27 -0.75 -6.84 14.76
CA TYR A 27 -0.06 -7.82 15.60
C TYR A 27 -1.05 -8.84 16.23
N PRO A 28 -0.70 -10.14 16.34
CA PRO A 28 0.59 -10.77 16.03
C PRO A 28 0.76 -11.22 14.57
N THR A 29 -0.25 -11.00 13.73
CA THR A 29 -0.23 -11.43 12.32
C THR A 29 0.71 -10.58 11.47
N ASP A 30 0.81 -9.29 11.78
CA ASP A 30 1.81 -8.39 11.21
C ASP A 30 2.92 -8.12 12.22
N LEU A 31 4.15 -8.50 11.88
CA LEU A 31 5.33 -8.34 12.74
C LEU A 31 5.67 -6.86 12.99
N TYR A 32 5.26 -5.97 12.08
CA TYR A 32 5.47 -4.53 12.19
C TYR A 32 4.29 -3.81 12.88
N ASP A 33 3.29 -4.57 13.35
CA ASP A 33 2.04 -4.06 13.95
C ASP A 33 1.37 -2.95 13.11
N ARG A 34 1.47 -3.04 11.78
CA ARG A 34 0.76 -2.09 10.92
C ARG A 34 -0.72 -2.36 11.02
N TYR A 35 -1.48 -1.27 11.09
CA TYR A 35 -2.92 -1.32 11.21
C TYR A 35 -3.56 -1.41 9.81
N TRP A 36 -4.10 -2.58 9.45
CA TRP A 36 -4.78 -2.81 8.18
C TRP A 36 -6.29 -2.77 8.40
N ASN A 37 -6.94 -1.70 7.94
CA ASN A 37 -8.37 -1.51 8.10
C ASN A 37 -9.17 -2.37 7.13
N THR A 38 -10.35 -2.79 7.57
CA THR A 38 -11.35 -3.38 6.68
C THR A 38 -12.13 -2.28 5.98
N ILE A 39 -12.54 -2.50 4.75
CA ILE A 39 -13.45 -1.62 4.03
C ILE A 39 -14.52 -2.44 3.34
N SER A 40 -15.77 -2.02 3.49
CA SER A 40 -16.90 -2.56 2.75
C SER A 40 -17.29 -1.57 1.66
N SER A 41 -17.36 -2.03 0.42
CA SER A 41 -17.92 -1.26 -0.70
C SER A 41 -19.07 -2.01 -1.33
N ASN A 42 -20.16 -1.30 -1.59
CA ASN A 42 -21.31 -1.85 -2.30
C ASN A 42 -21.04 -2.00 -3.81
N GLU A 43 -19.96 -1.41 -4.31
CA GLU A 43 -19.56 -1.44 -5.73
C GLU A 43 -18.57 -2.56 -6.06
N LEU A 44 -18.19 -3.35 -5.05
CA LEU A 44 -17.19 -4.40 -5.15
C LEU A 44 -17.79 -5.75 -4.76
N ALA A 45 -17.43 -6.77 -5.52
CA ALA A 45 -17.75 -8.15 -5.21
C ALA A 45 -16.56 -8.80 -4.50
N SER A 46 -16.83 -9.50 -3.40
CA SER A 46 -15.83 -10.40 -2.80
C SER A 46 -15.50 -11.50 -3.80
N VAL A 47 -14.21 -11.79 -3.97
CA VAL A 47 -13.76 -12.87 -4.84
C VAL A 47 -13.26 -14.02 -3.98
N SER A 48 -13.82 -15.21 -4.19
CA SER A 48 -13.32 -16.41 -3.54
C SER A 48 -11.90 -16.70 -4.00
N ASN A 49 -10.94 -16.65 -3.08
CA ASN A 49 -9.57 -17.01 -3.37
C ASN A 49 -9.45 -18.54 -3.40
N SER A 50 -9.16 -19.10 -4.58
CA SER A 50 -8.94 -20.55 -4.71
C SER A 50 -7.52 -20.96 -4.32
N ALA A 51 -6.61 -19.99 -4.14
CA ALA A 51 -5.28 -20.25 -3.61
C ALA A 51 -5.37 -20.65 -2.13
N SER A 52 -4.68 -21.74 -1.77
CA SER A 52 -4.52 -22.14 -0.38
C SER A 52 -3.48 -21.29 0.37
N LEU A 53 -2.51 -20.72 -0.35
CA LEU A 53 -1.49 -19.83 0.18
C LEU A 53 -0.99 -18.89 -0.94
N VAL A 54 -0.73 -17.63 -0.60
CA VAL A 54 -0.09 -16.66 -1.50
C VAL A 54 1.35 -16.46 -1.03
N ASP A 55 2.32 -16.59 -1.94
CA ASP A 55 3.72 -16.30 -1.68
C ASP A 55 3.92 -14.79 -1.53
N VAL A 56 4.26 -14.36 -0.31
CA VAL A 56 4.55 -12.95 0.03
C VAL A 56 6.05 -12.66 0.14
N THR A 57 6.92 -13.65 -0.05
CA THR A 57 8.37 -13.54 0.21
C THR A 57 9.07 -12.56 -0.72
N GLN A 58 8.47 -12.27 -1.88
CA GLN A 58 8.99 -11.31 -2.86
C GLN A 58 8.55 -9.87 -2.59
N THR A 59 7.63 -9.66 -1.65
CA THR A 59 7.20 -8.31 -1.27
C THR A 59 8.29 -7.63 -0.43
N ARG A 60 8.68 -6.43 -0.83
CA ARG A 60 9.72 -5.61 -0.18
C ARG A 60 9.25 -5.03 1.14
N ASP A 61 7.96 -4.73 1.21
CA ASP A 61 7.33 -4.19 2.39
C ASP A 61 6.77 -5.29 3.30
N GLU A 62 7.10 -6.55 3.06
CA GLU A 62 6.79 -7.70 3.92
C GLU A 62 5.30 -7.74 4.30
N VAL A 63 4.43 -7.79 3.30
CA VAL A 63 2.98 -7.81 3.53
C VAL A 63 2.58 -9.09 4.29
N PRO A 64 1.73 -9.02 5.33
CA PRO A 64 1.27 -10.21 6.03
C PRO A 64 0.43 -11.09 5.10
N SER A 65 0.63 -12.40 5.14
CA SER A 65 -0.14 -13.35 4.31
C SER A 65 -1.66 -13.27 4.52
N ALA A 66 -2.10 -12.88 5.73
CA ALA A 66 -3.51 -12.66 6.03
C ALA A 66 -4.13 -11.47 5.27
N VAL A 67 -3.33 -10.48 4.87
CA VAL A 67 -3.79 -9.39 4.01
C VAL A 67 -4.04 -9.92 2.60
N MET A 68 -3.19 -10.85 2.16
CA MET A 68 -3.27 -11.48 0.83
C MET A 68 -4.24 -12.67 0.77
N SER A 69 -5.01 -12.94 1.83
CA SER A 69 -5.94 -14.09 1.82
C SER A 69 -7.25 -13.79 1.11
N ASN A 70 -7.67 -12.52 1.08
CA ASN A 70 -8.94 -12.08 0.50
C ASN A 70 -8.68 -11.08 -0.63
N ALA A 71 -9.57 -11.08 -1.61
CA ALA A 71 -9.57 -10.10 -2.68
C ALA A 71 -10.98 -9.62 -2.94
N VAL A 72 -11.07 -8.41 -3.49
CA VAL A 72 -12.30 -7.89 -4.09
C VAL A 72 -12.04 -7.60 -5.55
N ALA A 73 -13.08 -7.71 -6.36
CA ALA A 73 -13.06 -7.31 -7.76
C ALA A 73 -14.25 -6.40 -8.06
N THR A 74 -14.14 -5.67 -9.16
CA THR A 74 -15.31 -4.99 -9.71
C THR A 74 -16.29 -6.02 -10.28
N PHE A 75 -17.55 -5.61 -10.47
CA PHE A 75 -18.60 -6.52 -10.94
C PHE A 75 -18.38 -7.05 -12.37
N SER A 76 -17.69 -6.28 -13.22
CA SER A 76 -17.33 -6.71 -14.58
C SER A 76 -16.15 -5.90 -15.11
N THR A 77 -15.64 -6.29 -16.28
CA THR A 77 -14.57 -5.58 -16.99
C THR A 77 -14.93 -4.15 -17.40
N SER A 78 -16.22 -3.80 -17.40
CA SER A 78 -16.70 -2.44 -17.72
C SER A 78 -16.73 -1.50 -16.51
N TYR A 79 -16.50 -2.01 -15.30
CA TYR A 79 -16.49 -1.20 -14.08
C TYR A 79 -15.06 -0.85 -13.67
N PHE A 80 -14.90 0.37 -13.17
CA PHE A 80 -13.64 0.84 -12.60
C PHE A 80 -13.61 0.60 -11.10
N PHE A 81 -12.43 0.23 -10.60
CA PHE A 81 -12.14 0.29 -9.18
C PHE A 81 -11.58 1.68 -8.87
N PHE A 82 -12.17 2.40 -7.93
CA PHE A 82 -11.66 3.69 -7.47
C PHE A 82 -10.85 3.50 -6.19
N VAL A 83 -9.58 3.88 -6.23
CA VAL A 83 -8.78 4.06 -5.00
C VAL A 83 -9.25 5.36 -4.37
N ASP A 84 -9.61 5.31 -3.08
CA ASP A 84 -10.09 6.50 -2.38
C ASP A 84 -8.97 7.53 -2.28
N THR A 85 -9.17 8.71 -2.85
CA THR A 85 -8.28 9.87 -2.69
C THR A 85 -8.98 10.99 -1.94
N THR A 86 -10.27 10.84 -1.61
CA THR A 86 -11.10 11.88 -1.01
C THR A 86 -10.69 12.20 0.43
N SER A 87 -10.00 11.26 1.09
CA SER A 87 -9.37 11.40 2.40
C SER A 87 -8.13 12.30 2.40
N LEU A 88 -7.62 12.70 1.23
CA LEU A 88 -6.54 13.67 1.14
C LEU A 88 -7.06 15.06 1.59
N SER A 89 -6.36 15.68 2.54
CA SER A 89 -6.82 16.91 3.21
C SER A 89 -6.85 18.16 2.32
N SER A 90 -6.18 18.13 1.16
CA SER A 90 -5.97 19.27 0.28
C SER A 90 -6.71 19.10 -1.06
N THR A 91 -7.26 20.21 -1.58
CA THR A 91 -7.70 20.32 -2.98
C THR A 91 -6.55 20.62 -3.93
N GLN A 92 -5.38 21.00 -3.38
CA GLN A 92 -4.14 21.13 -4.13
C GLN A 92 -3.45 19.78 -4.18
N GLU A 93 -2.85 19.48 -5.33
CA GLU A 93 -2.07 18.27 -5.49
C GLU A 93 -0.85 18.27 -4.56
N VAL A 94 -0.68 17.16 -3.84
CA VAL A 94 0.45 16.88 -2.96
C VAL A 94 1.12 15.58 -3.41
N PRO A 95 2.45 15.43 -3.23
CA PRO A 95 3.12 14.17 -3.51
C PRO A 95 2.57 13.04 -2.63
N ILE A 96 2.28 11.89 -3.24
CA ILE A 96 1.76 10.72 -2.51
C ILE A 96 2.62 9.50 -2.76
N TYR A 97 2.59 8.59 -1.79
CA TYR A 97 3.13 7.26 -1.86
C TYR A 97 1.96 6.28 -1.87
N LEU A 98 1.72 5.69 -3.04
CA LEU A 98 0.70 4.65 -3.21
C LEU A 98 1.40 3.30 -3.33
N ASN A 99 1.06 2.37 -2.45
CA ASN A 99 1.46 0.98 -2.53
C ASN A 99 0.20 0.11 -2.67
N MET A 100 0.21 -0.87 -3.55
CA MET A 100 -0.92 -1.76 -3.80
C MET A 100 -0.41 -3.19 -3.97
N TYR A 101 -1.22 -4.16 -3.53
CA TYR A 101 -0.89 -5.58 -3.64
C TYR A 101 -1.94 -6.36 -4.38
N PHE A 102 -1.46 -7.24 -5.25
CA PHE A 102 -2.25 -8.07 -6.15
C PHE A 102 -1.74 -9.51 -6.15
N THR A 103 -2.62 -10.44 -6.46
CA THR A 103 -2.28 -11.82 -6.87
C THR A 103 -3.45 -12.32 -7.70
N GLU A 104 -3.21 -13.20 -8.66
CA GLU A 104 -4.32 -13.90 -9.27
C GLU A 104 -4.83 -14.95 -8.27
N VAL A 105 -6.15 -15.07 -8.19
CA VAL A 105 -6.87 -15.87 -7.20
C VAL A 105 -7.47 -17.13 -7.80
N GLN A 106 -7.39 -17.29 -9.13
CA GLN A 106 -7.83 -18.45 -9.90
C GLN A 106 -6.67 -19.02 -10.73
N ASP A 107 -6.53 -20.34 -10.80
CA ASP A 107 -5.57 -20.95 -11.73
C ASP A 107 -6.13 -20.89 -13.16
N LEU A 108 -5.62 -19.94 -13.94
CA LEU A 108 -6.09 -19.69 -15.31
C LEU A 108 -5.35 -20.52 -16.37
N ASN A 109 -4.37 -21.36 -16.00
CA ASN A 109 -3.48 -22.04 -16.95
C ASN A 109 -4.19 -22.93 -17.98
N SER A 110 -5.38 -23.42 -17.64
CA SER A 110 -6.20 -24.28 -18.52
C SER A 110 -7.39 -23.55 -19.15
N SER A 111 -7.49 -22.23 -18.98
CA SER A 111 -8.59 -21.40 -19.47
C SER A 111 -8.12 -20.43 -20.55
N SER A 112 -9.06 -19.89 -21.32
CA SER A 112 -8.82 -18.71 -22.16
C SER A 112 -8.98 -17.40 -21.39
N ASP A 113 -9.21 -17.47 -20.08
CA ASP A 113 -9.46 -16.29 -19.27
C ASP A 113 -8.17 -15.53 -18.99
N LEU A 114 -8.30 -14.21 -18.98
CA LEU A 114 -7.20 -13.28 -18.74
C LEU A 114 -7.68 -12.19 -17.79
N ARG A 115 -6.91 -11.95 -16.74
CA ARG A 115 -7.02 -10.74 -15.93
C ARG A 115 -5.86 -9.82 -16.22
N ARG A 116 -6.17 -8.67 -16.83
CA ARG A 116 -5.19 -7.61 -17.07
C ARG A 116 -5.88 -6.26 -16.95
N PHE A 117 -5.26 -5.33 -16.26
CA PHE A 117 -5.87 -4.03 -16.00
C PHE A 117 -4.84 -2.92 -15.90
N ASN A 118 -5.23 -1.73 -16.33
CA ASN A 118 -4.47 -0.50 -16.22
C ASN A 118 -4.61 0.08 -14.81
N VAL A 119 -3.52 0.63 -14.29
CA VAL A 119 -3.56 1.62 -13.22
C VAL A 119 -3.55 2.99 -13.88
N MET A 120 -4.55 3.81 -13.58
CA MET A 120 -4.72 5.12 -14.21
C MET A 120 -4.81 6.22 -13.17
N VAL A 121 -4.25 7.38 -13.50
CA VAL A 121 -4.35 8.63 -12.72
C VAL A 121 -4.94 9.68 -13.65
N ASP A 122 -6.10 10.25 -13.30
CA ASP A 122 -6.81 11.25 -14.09
C ASP A 122 -6.93 10.88 -15.59
N ASN A 123 -7.29 9.62 -15.84
CA ASN A 123 -7.49 9.01 -17.17
C ASN A 123 -6.22 8.72 -17.98
N GLU A 124 -5.03 8.94 -17.42
CA GLU A 124 -3.75 8.53 -18.01
C GLU A 124 -3.28 7.19 -17.44
N VAL A 125 -2.84 6.28 -18.30
CA VAL A 125 -2.31 4.97 -17.89
C VAL A 125 -0.88 5.13 -17.39
N ILE A 126 -0.66 4.81 -16.12
CA ILE A 126 0.67 4.87 -15.49
C ILE A 126 1.33 3.49 -15.37
N ASP A 127 0.53 2.42 -15.39
CA ASP A 127 1.00 1.04 -15.27
C ASP A 127 -0.01 0.04 -15.82
N VAL A 128 0.44 -1.18 -16.10
CA VAL A 128 -0.41 -2.30 -16.53
C VAL A 128 -0.10 -3.52 -15.69
N ILE A 129 -1.10 -4.00 -14.96
CA ILE A 129 -0.98 -5.11 -14.02
C ILE A 129 -1.45 -6.41 -14.68
N ASN A 130 -0.59 -7.42 -14.56
CA ASN A 130 -0.87 -8.80 -14.95
C ASN A 130 -0.57 -9.69 -13.73
N PRO A 131 -1.53 -9.88 -12.83
CA PRO A 131 -1.31 -10.60 -11.58
C PRO A 131 -1.03 -12.08 -11.85
N VAL A 132 -0.15 -12.68 -11.04
CA VAL A 132 0.26 -14.09 -11.18
C VAL A 132 -0.41 -14.92 -10.09
N TYR A 133 -0.80 -16.15 -10.42
CA TYR A 133 -1.49 -17.02 -9.48
C TYR A 133 -0.57 -17.38 -8.30
N GLN A 134 -1.10 -17.27 -7.08
CA GLN A 134 -0.40 -17.55 -5.81
C GLN A 134 0.87 -16.74 -5.55
N THR A 135 1.12 -15.66 -6.27
CA THR A 135 2.32 -14.83 -6.08
C THR A 135 1.92 -13.39 -5.82
N ALA A 136 2.29 -12.86 -4.66
CA ALA A 136 2.05 -11.46 -4.34
C ALA A 136 2.89 -10.55 -5.25
N LEU A 137 2.20 -9.67 -5.96
CA LEU A 137 2.76 -8.56 -6.69
C LEU A 137 2.54 -7.29 -5.87
N GLU A 138 3.65 -6.67 -5.45
CA GLU A 138 3.67 -5.35 -4.83
C GLU A 138 3.99 -4.30 -5.89
N THR A 139 3.14 -3.28 -6.03
CA THR A 139 3.41 -2.12 -6.89
C THR A 139 3.44 -0.82 -6.09
N THR A 140 4.44 0.01 -6.36
CA THR A 140 4.66 1.26 -5.64
C THR A 140 4.76 2.43 -6.60
N TYR A 141 3.93 3.45 -6.37
CA TYR A 141 3.92 4.72 -7.10
C TYR A 141 4.30 5.84 -6.13
N ALA A 142 5.55 6.29 -6.22
CA ALA A 142 6.12 7.32 -5.35
C ALA A 142 6.35 8.67 -6.06
N ASN A 143 6.26 8.72 -7.39
CA ASN A 143 6.48 9.92 -8.20
C ASN A 143 5.17 10.44 -8.78
N ILE A 144 4.09 10.40 -7.99
CA ILE A 144 2.78 10.91 -8.38
C ILE A 144 2.32 11.97 -7.38
N THR A 145 1.61 12.97 -7.89
CA THR A 145 0.91 13.96 -7.09
C THR A 145 -0.58 13.70 -7.15
N ALA A 146 -1.29 13.93 -6.05
CA ALA A 146 -2.72 13.73 -5.97
C ALA A 146 -3.38 14.74 -5.03
N SER A 147 -4.64 15.04 -5.30
CA SER A 147 -5.52 15.81 -4.43
C SER A 147 -6.78 15.01 -4.12
N SER A 148 -7.67 15.55 -3.29
CA SER A 148 -9.02 14.96 -3.08
C SER A 148 -9.89 14.86 -4.32
N LYS A 149 -9.46 15.41 -5.47
CA LYS A 149 -10.15 15.31 -6.76
C LYS A 149 -9.48 14.35 -7.75
N THR A 150 -8.25 13.95 -7.48
CA THR A 150 -7.48 13.08 -8.37
C THR A 150 -8.10 11.70 -8.41
N GLN A 151 -8.38 11.18 -9.60
CA GLN A 151 -8.96 9.85 -9.77
C GLN A 151 -7.86 8.83 -10.02
N VAL A 152 -7.59 8.01 -9.02
CA VAL A 152 -6.74 6.83 -9.17
C VAL A 152 -7.64 5.62 -9.37
N VAL A 153 -7.55 4.95 -10.52
CA VAL A 153 -8.47 3.87 -10.88
C VAL A 153 -7.78 2.64 -11.46
N LEU A 154 -8.39 1.48 -11.22
CA LEU A 154 -8.05 0.23 -11.93
C LEU A 154 -9.13 -0.05 -12.97
N ALA A 155 -8.73 -0.26 -14.23
CA ALA A 155 -9.64 -0.54 -15.34
C ALA A 155 -9.16 -1.71 -16.18
N ALA A 156 -10.05 -2.63 -16.54
CA ALA A 156 -9.70 -3.76 -17.40
C ALA A 156 -9.11 -3.28 -18.73
N THR A 157 -8.09 -3.98 -19.23
CA THR A 157 -7.64 -3.80 -20.61
C THR A 157 -8.67 -4.40 -21.57
N SER A 158 -8.61 -4.01 -22.85
CA SER A 158 -9.58 -4.46 -23.86
C SER A 158 -9.54 -5.97 -24.14
N ASP A 159 -8.43 -6.63 -23.82
CA ASP A 159 -8.23 -8.08 -23.94
C ASP A 159 -8.56 -8.85 -22.66
N SER A 160 -8.83 -8.17 -21.54
CA SER A 160 -9.15 -8.83 -20.27
C SER A 160 -10.56 -9.41 -20.29
N THR A 161 -10.69 -10.68 -19.94
CA THR A 161 -12.00 -11.35 -19.77
C THR A 161 -12.48 -11.29 -18.32
N LEU A 162 -11.57 -11.04 -17.38
CA LEU A 162 -11.84 -10.94 -15.95
C LEU A 162 -11.73 -9.49 -15.45
N PRO A 163 -12.55 -9.08 -14.46
CA PRO A 163 -12.52 -7.72 -13.91
C PRO A 163 -11.20 -7.39 -13.19
N PRO A 164 -10.85 -6.12 -12.96
CA PRO A 164 -9.79 -5.76 -12.03
C PRO A 164 -10.05 -6.31 -10.63
N LEU A 165 -8.99 -6.69 -9.92
CA LEU A 165 -9.05 -7.09 -8.52
C LEU A 165 -8.00 -6.33 -7.71
N ILE A 166 -8.18 -6.31 -6.40
CA ILE A 166 -7.20 -5.80 -5.44
C ILE A 166 -7.33 -6.58 -4.13
N MET A 167 -6.20 -6.81 -3.46
CA MET A 167 -6.17 -7.36 -2.10
C MET A 167 -5.94 -6.25 -1.07
N GLU A 168 -5.08 -5.31 -1.43
CA GLU A 168 -4.63 -4.26 -0.53
C GLU A 168 -4.42 -2.95 -1.29
N GLY A 169 -4.80 -1.85 -0.65
CA GLY A 169 -4.42 -0.51 -1.08
C GLY A 169 -3.97 0.34 0.10
N LEU A 170 -2.72 0.79 0.03
CA LEU A 170 -2.06 1.69 0.96
C LEU A 170 -1.80 3.03 0.29
N THR A 171 -2.41 4.08 0.81
CA THR A 171 -2.13 5.46 0.39
C THR A 171 -1.50 6.22 1.56
N SER A 172 -0.32 6.78 1.34
CA SER A 172 0.38 7.63 2.31
C SER A 172 0.74 8.97 1.69
N LEU A 173 0.65 10.04 2.47
CA LEU A 173 1.13 11.37 2.10
C LEU A 173 2.66 11.41 2.20
N GLN A 174 3.31 12.00 1.21
CA GLN A 174 4.73 12.30 1.29
C GLN A 174 4.89 13.74 1.75
N GLU A 175 5.58 13.92 2.87
CA GLU A 175 5.86 15.24 3.44
C GLU A 175 7.37 15.48 3.37
N GLY A 176 7.76 16.45 2.54
CA GLY A 176 9.15 16.87 2.43
C GLY A 176 9.53 17.73 3.63
N PHE A 177 10.53 17.29 4.39
CA PHE A 177 11.06 18.02 5.54
C PHE A 177 12.55 18.28 5.33
N PRO A 178 12.94 19.52 5.04
CA PRO A 178 14.35 19.91 5.00
C PRO A 178 15.09 19.50 6.28
N GLU A 179 14.41 19.54 7.42
CA GLU A 179 14.93 19.21 8.73
C GLU A 179 15.32 17.72 8.81
N LEU A 180 14.55 16.79 8.22
CA LEU A 180 14.88 15.35 8.27
C LEU A 180 16.23 15.00 7.62
N LYS A 181 16.78 15.88 6.77
CA LYS A 181 18.15 15.74 6.26
C LYS A 181 19.21 15.93 7.35
N GLU A 182 18.92 16.76 8.35
CA GLU A 182 19.81 17.03 9.49
C GLU A 182 19.58 16.03 10.63
N TRP A 183 18.32 15.61 10.85
CA TRP A 183 17.93 14.65 11.89
C TRP A 183 18.10 13.19 11.43
N SER A 184 19.34 12.78 11.14
CA SER A 184 19.69 11.37 10.92
C SER A 184 20.63 10.88 12.01
N GLY A 185 20.33 9.71 12.60
CA GLY A 185 21.12 9.12 13.68
C GLY A 185 20.27 8.64 14.84
N ASP A 186 20.91 7.98 15.81
CA ASP A 186 20.27 7.64 17.08
C ASP A 186 20.16 8.91 17.92
N PRO A 187 18.96 9.32 18.37
CA PRO A 187 18.74 10.55 19.16
C PRO A 187 19.59 10.65 20.43
N CYS A 188 20.09 9.51 20.92
CA CYS A 188 20.94 9.44 22.10
C CYS A 188 22.44 9.29 21.79
N ILE A 189 22.85 9.30 20.52
CA ILE A 189 24.25 9.09 20.11
C ILE A 189 24.71 10.22 19.18
N PRO A 190 25.91 10.77 19.44
CA PRO A 190 26.82 10.47 20.54
C PRO A 190 26.28 10.94 21.90
N ALA A 191 26.67 10.26 23.00
CA ALA A 191 26.15 10.53 24.35
C ALA A 191 26.41 11.97 24.87
N GLU A 192 27.37 12.68 24.25
CA GLU A 192 27.68 14.08 24.56
C GLU A 192 26.76 15.07 23.82
N TYR A 193 26.04 14.60 22.79
CA TYR A 193 25.17 15.42 21.95
C TYR A 193 23.84 14.69 21.67
N PRO A 194 23.06 14.34 22.71
CA PRO A 194 21.71 13.87 22.51
C PRO A 194 20.87 15.00 21.88
N TRP A 195 19.80 14.63 21.21
CA TRP A 195 18.84 15.58 20.65
C TRP A 195 18.20 16.44 21.77
N ASP A 196 18.06 17.75 21.54
CA ASP A 196 17.67 18.71 22.58
C ASP A 196 16.31 18.44 23.26
N TRP A 197 15.45 17.65 22.62
CA TRP A 197 14.09 17.33 23.06
C TRP A 197 13.92 15.87 23.51
N VAL A 198 14.99 15.12 23.71
CA VAL A 198 14.92 13.77 24.30
C VAL A 198 15.81 13.66 25.52
N ASN A 199 15.39 12.86 26.49
CA ASN A 199 16.20 12.53 27.65
C ASN A 199 16.70 11.09 27.53
N CYS A 200 18.01 10.87 27.62
CA CYS A 200 18.63 9.57 27.37
C CYS A 200 19.29 8.98 28.61
N THR A 201 19.39 7.66 28.69
CA THR A 201 20.23 6.98 29.69
C THR A 201 21.71 7.16 29.35
N ASN A 202 22.58 7.18 30.37
CA ASN A 202 24.04 7.26 30.20
C ASN A 202 24.70 5.87 30.08
N GLU A 203 24.04 4.92 29.43
CA GLU A 203 24.57 3.57 29.22
C GLU A 203 25.35 3.49 27.90
N THR A 204 26.17 2.45 27.72
CA THR A 204 26.88 2.18 26.45
C THR A 204 25.93 1.96 25.27
N THR A 205 24.65 1.72 25.54
CA THR A 205 23.59 1.61 24.55
C THR A 205 22.42 2.46 25.06
N PRO A 206 22.50 3.79 24.85
CA PRO A 206 21.62 4.73 25.52
C PRO A 206 20.18 4.59 25.01
N ARG A 207 19.21 4.88 25.89
CA ARG A 207 17.78 4.72 25.62
C ARG A 207 17.02 5.99 25.95
N ILE A 208 16.00 6.30 25.16
CA ILE A 208 15.07 7.42 25.45
C ILE A 208 14.25 7.08 26.70
N THR A 209 14.23 8.00 27.65
CA THR A 209 13.47 7.93 28.91
C THR A 209 12.31 8.93 28.95
N SER A 210 12.39 10.02 28.19
CA SER A 210 11.27 10.94 27.93
C SER A 210 11.49 11.77 26.66
N LEU A 211 10.40 12.35 26.16
CA LEU A 211 10.36 13.45 25.20
C LEU A 211 10.37 14.81 25.93
#